data_AF-A0A183NNS4-F1
#
_entry.id   AF-A0A183NNS4-F1
#
_cell.length_a   1.000
_cell.length_b   1.000
_cell.length_c   1.000
_cell.angle_alpha   90.00
_cell.angle_beta   90.00
_cell.angle_gamma   90.00
#
_symmetry.space_group_name_H-M   'P 1'
#
loop_
_entity.id
_entity.type
_entity.pdbx_description
1 polymer ?
#
loop_
_entity_poly.entity_id
_entity_poly.type
_entity_poly.pdbx_seq_one_letter_code
_entity_poly.pdbx_strand_id
1 'polypeptide(L)'
;MVLSGSGNNTKAEMTKAMQLSDCLEHDQVHHEIAQLLNDCSKPSEGVNIILANRLFVAQNVAFETDIEGSRNRINQWVSEQTKGQIQELLSPGSLTKDTSAVVTATTYFKGLWNMCFPEDNSHTSEFYELSGSKMSVKLMYNESYFDMVSLPHLRSRAAKIPFKDPK
;
A
#
# COMPACT_ATOMS: atom_id res chain seq x y z
N MET A 1 7.35 10.31 -8.61
CA MET A 1 6.42 10.89 -9.61
C MET A 1 6.30 12.39 -9.45
N VAL A 2 5.76 12.91 -8.33
CA VAL A 2 5.60 14.36 -8.14
C VAL A 2 6.94 15.11 -8.06
N LEU A 3 7.93 14.55 -7.37
CA LEU A 3 9.27 15.15 -7.24
C LEU A 3 9.89 15.47 -8.62
N SER A 4 9.68 14.59 -9.60
CA SER A 4 10.23 14.71 -10.96
C SER A 4 9.76 15.96 -11.69
N GLY A 5 8.56 16.46 -11.38
CA GLY A 5 8.00 17.68 -11.96
C GLY A 5 8.12 18.91 -11.06
N SER A 6 8.74 18.78 -9.89
CA SER A 6 8.89 19.88 -8.93
C SER A 6 10.16 20.70 -9.20
N GLY A 7 10.11 22.00 -8.90
CA GLY A 7 11.25 22.92 -8.99
C GLY A 7 11.43 23.76 -7.73
N ASN A 8 12.57 24.43 -7.64
CA ASN A 8 12.90 25.40 -6.58
C ASN A 8 12.60 24.88 -5.16
N ASN A 9 11.95 25.71 -4.34
CA ASN A 9 11.62 25.40 -2.95
C ASN A 9 10.74 24.15 -2.82
N THR A 10 9.82 23.91 -3.75
CA THR A 10 8.98 22.71 -3.74
C THR A 10 9.82 21.45 -3.84
N LYS A 11 10.82 21.43 -4.73
CA LYS A 11 11.73 20.29 -4.85
C LYS A 11 12.55 20.10 -3.57
N ALA A 12 13.09 21.19 -3.01
CA ALA A 12 13.90 21.13 -1.80
C ALA A 12 13.14 20.56 -0.60
N GLU A 13 11.91 21.04 -0.36
CA GLU A 13 11.08 20.54 0.74
C GLU A 13 10.68 19.07 0.55
N MET A 14 10.39 18.65 -0.68
CA MET A 14 10.08 17.25 -0.98
C MET A 14 11.28 16.32 -0.76
N THR A 15 12.46 16.69 -1.26
CA THR A 15 13.71 15.92 -1.06
C THR A 15 14.00 15.75 0.43
N LYS A 16 13.89 16.83 1.21
CA LYS A 16 14.08 16.83 2.66
C LYS A 16 13.07 15.95 3.38
N ALA A 17 11.77 16.09 3.05
CA ALA A 17 10.70 15.32 3.68
C ALA A 17 10.84 13.81 3.42
N MET A 18 11.29 13.43 2.22
CA MET A 18 11.54 12.03 1.85
C MET A 18 12.90 11.50 2.33
N GLN A 19 13.69 12.31 3.03
CA GLN A 19 15.03 11.96 3.51
C GLN A 19 15.93 11.40 2.39
N LEU A 20 15.78 11.94 1.18
CA LEU A 20 16.63 11.55 0.05
C LEU A 20 18.02 12.15 0.26
N SER A 21 19.05 11.34 0.05
CA SER A 21 20.44 11.79 0.15
C SER A 21 20.76 12.79 -0.95
N ASP A 22 21.45 13.87 -0.60
CA ASP A 22 21.90 14.91 -1.55
C ASP A 22 22.90 14.37 -2.59
N CYS A 23 23.49 13.19 -2.33
CA CYS A 23 24.48 12.55 -3.20
C CYS A 23 23.86 11.69 -4.31
N LEU A 24 22.54 11.50 -4.31
CA LEU A 24 21.87 10.68 -5.31
C LEU A 24 21.45 11.53 -6.49
N GLU A 25 21.98 11.19 -7.67
CA GLU A 25 21.49 11.77 -8.92
C GLU A 25 19.99 11.50 -9.06
N HIS A 26 19.25 12.55 -9.41
CA HIS A 26 17.78 12.51 -9.43
C HIS A 26 17.23 11.39 -10.33
N ASP A 27 17.88 11.16 -11.47
CA ASP A 27 17.50 10.10 -12.42
C ASP A 27 17.81 8.70 -11.87
N GLN A 28 18.85 8.56 -11.04
CA GLN A 28 19.19 7.30 -10.41
C GLN A 28 18.11 6.89 -9.40
N VAL A 29 17.64 7.83 -8.55
CA VAL A 29 16.54 7.55 -7.61
C VAL A 29 15.29 7.07 -8.36
N HIS A 30 14.97 7.70 -9.48
CA HIS A 30 13.84 7.28 -10.29
C HIS A 30 14.02 5.90 -10.93
N HIS A 31 15.21 5.60 -11.41
CA HIS A 31 15.53 4.30 -11.99
C HIS A 31 15.40 3.18 -10.95
N GLU A 32 16.02 3.33 -9.78
CA GLU A 32 16.02 2.32 -8.71
C GLU A 32 14.61 2.07 -8.17
N ILE A 33 13.80 3.13 -7.97
CA ILE A 33 12.40 2.98 -7.56
C ILE A 33 11.60 2.27 -8.65
N ALA A 34 11.80 2.60 -9.93
CA ALA A 34 11.11 1.93 -11.02
C ALA A 34 11.47 0.44 -11.10
N GLN A 35 12.75 0.10 -10.91
CA GLN A 35 13.20 -1.28 -10.84
C GLN A 35 12.55 -2.02 -9.66
N LEU A 36 12.56 -1.45 -8.46
CA LEU A 36 11.91 -2.03 -7.29
C LEU A 36 10.42 -2.28 -7.53
N LEU A 37 9.69 -1.31 -8.08
CA LEU A 37 8.25 -1.48 -8.37
C LEU A 37 8.01 -2.55 -9.44
N ASN A 38 8.87 -2.64 -10.44
CA ASN A 38 8.82 -3.71 -11.44
C ASN A 38 9.07 -5.08 -10.80
N ASP A 39 10.09 -5.20 -9.96
CA ASP A 39 10.38 -6.44 -9.24
C ASP A 39 9.22 -6.84 -8.33
N CYS A 40 8.68 -5.88 -7.57
CA CYS A 40 7.49 -6.07 -6.75
C CYS A 40 6.24 -6.45 -7.53
N SER A 41 6.14 -6.19 -8.84
CA SER A 41 4.95 -6.52 -9.64
C SER A 41 5.09 -7.79 -10.48
N LYS A 42 6.29 -8.37 -10.58
CA LYS A 42 6.52 -9.65 -11.28
C LYS A 42 5.64 -10.77 -10.72
N PRO A 43 5.01 -11.63 -11.54
CA PRO A 43 4.24 -12.76 -11.03
C PRO A 43 5.08 -13.63 -10.08
N SER A 44 4.51 -14.02 -8.95
CA SER A 44 5.06 -15.00 -8.01
C SER A 44 3.95 -15.98 -7.64
N GLU A 45 4.33 -17.23 -7.37
CA GLU A 45 3.37 -18.27 -6.96
C GLU A 45 2.82 -17.99 -5.56
N GLY A 46 3.64 -17.40 -4.69
CA GLY A 46 3.29 -17.17 -3.30
C GLY A 46 2.84 -15.75 -2.99
N VAL A 47 3.32 -14.73 -3.72
CA VAL A 47 2.97 -13.33 -3.44
C VAL A 47 2.40 -12.61 -4.65
N ASN A 48 1.14 -12.21 -4.54
CA ASN A 48 0.48 -11.32 -5.48
C ASN A 48 0.51 -9.87 -4.97
N ILE A 49 1.20 -9.00 -5.69
CA ILE A 49 1.24 -7.55 -5.44
C ILE A 49 0.74 -6.87 -6.70
N ILE A 50 -0.24 -5.99 -6.56
CA ILE A 50 -0.79 -5.18 -7.63
C ILE A 50 -0.60 -3.72 -7.27
N LEU A 51 0.06 -2.97 -8.16
CA LEU A 51 0.35 -1.54 -8.00
C LEU A 51 -0.48 -0.74 -8.99
N ALA A 52 -1.16 0.29 -8.50
CA ALA A 52 -2.04 1.17 -9.28
C ALA A 52 -1.73 2.64 -8.95
N ASN A 53 -0.60 3.12 -9.48
CA ASN A 53 -0.10 4.47 -9.22
C ASN A 53 -0.31 5.36 -10.45
N ARG A 54 -0.94 6.52 -10.29
CA ARG A 54 -1.20 7.46 -11.40
C ARG A 54 -1.38 8.89 -10.92
N LEU A 55 -0.97 9.84 -11.74
CA LEU A 55 -1.30 11.24 -11.62
C LEU A 55 -2.47 11.57 -12.57
N PHE A 56 -3.57 12.07 -12.02
CA PHE A 56 -4.70 12.62 -12.75
C PHE A 56 -4.64 14.15 -12.67
N VAL A 57 -4.82 14.82 -13.81
CA VAL A 57 -4.83 16.28 -13.93
C VAL A 57 -6.03 16.69 -14.78
N ALA A 58 -6.38 17.97 -14.77
CA ALA A 58 -7.55 18.52 -15.48
C ALA A 58 -7.63 18.17 -17.00
N GLN A 59 -6.52 17.79 -17.64
CA GLN A 59 -6.52 17.32 -19.03
C GLN A 59 -7.13 15.92 -19.22
N ASN A 60 -7.09 15.08 -18.17
CA ASN A 60 -7.53 13.68 -18.21
C ASN A 60 -8.90 13.46 -17.55
N VAL A 61 -9.35 14.40 -16.72
CA VAL A 61 -10.56 14.35 -15.90
C VAL A 61 -11.07 15.78 -15.68
N ALA A 62 -12.38 15.96 -15.62
CA ALA A 62 -13.02 17.28 -15.62
C ALA A 62 -13.44 17.70 -14.20
N PHE A 63 -12.48 18.03 -13.34
CA PHE A 63 -12.75 18.35 -11.92
C PHE A 63 -13.64 19.60 -11.72
N GLU A 64 -13.65 20.55 -12.66
CA GLU A 64 -14.45 21.78 -12.52
C GLU A 64 -15.89 21.61 -12.99
N THR A 65 -16.12 20.77 -14.00
CA THR A 65 -17.41 20.65 -14.69
C THR A 65 -18.12 19.33 -14.43
N ASP A 66 -17.41 18.27 -14.04
CA ASP A 66 -17.95 16.95 -13.72
C ASP A 66 -17.12 16.24 -12.63
N ILE A 67 -17.32 16.70 -11.39
CA ILE A 67 -16.62 16.21 -10.20
C ILE A 67 -16.92 14.72 -9.97
N GLU A 68 -18.20 14.33 -10.00
CA GLU A 68 -18.60 12.95 -9.73
C GLU A 68 -18.21 12.01 -10.87
N GLY A 69 -18.30 12.43 -12.14
CA GLY A 69 -17.76 11.65 -13.25
C GLY A 69 -16.25 11.48 -13.16
N SER A 70 -15.52 12.51 -12.74
CA SER A 70 -14.07 12.43 -12.49
C SER A 70 -13.74 11.45 -11.35
N ARG A 71 -14.47 11.53 -10.23
CA ARG A 71 -14.34 10.61 -9.10
C ARG A 71 -14.60 9.16 -9.54
N ASN A 72 -15.70 8.92 -10.24
CA ASN A 72 -16.08 7.59 -10.74
C ASN A 72 -15.03 7.05 -11.72
N ARG A 73 -14.49 7.89 -12.60
CA ARG A 73 -13.45 7.49 -13.55
C ARG A 73 -12.15 7.09 -12.85
N ILE A 74 -11.75 7.80 -11.80
CA ILE A 74 -10.58 7.44 -10.99
C ILE A 74 -10.82 6.12 -10.27
N ASN A 75 -11.97 5.97 -9.59
CA ASN A 75 -12.34 4.73 -8.90
C ASN A 75 -12.40 3.53 -9.85
N GLN A 76 -13.02 3.70 -11.02
CA GLN A 76 -13.08 2.67 -12.05
C GLN A 76 -11.68 2.27 -12.51
N TRP A 77 -10.80 3.24 -12.82
CA TRP A 77 -9.44 2.94 -13.23
C TRP A 77 -8.69 2.15 -12.15
N VAL A 78 -8.80 2.56 -10.87
CA VAL A 78 -8.18 1.85 -9.74
C VAL A 78 -8.72 0.43 -9.60
N SER A 79 -10.05 0.26 -9.71
CA SER A 79 -10.71 -1.04 -9.67
C SER A 79 -10.20 -1.96 -10.78
N GLU A 80 -10.14 -1.46 -12.01
CA GLU A 80 -9.61 -2.20 -13.16
C GLU A 80 -8.15 -2.60 -12.96
N GLN A 81 -7.29 -1.67 -12.53
CA GLN A 81 -5.88 -1.97 -12.28
C GLN A 81 -5.70 -2.99 -11.15
N THR A 82 -6.55 -2.93 -10.12
CA THR A 82 -6.50 -3.82 -8.96
C THR A 82 -7.34 -5.08 -9.12
N LYS A 83 -7.84 -5.37 -10.33
CA LYS A 83 -8.69 -6.54 -10.63
C LYS A 83 -9.91 -6.64 -9.68
N GLY A 84 -10.53 -5.51 -9.39
CA GLY A 84 -11.71 -5.37 -8.53
C GLY A 84 -11.46 -5.48 -7.04
N GLN A 85 -10.21 -5.58 -6.59
CA GLN A 85 -9.88 -5.66 -5.16
C GLN A 85 -10.07 -4.32 -4.43
N ILE A 86 -9.88 -3.19 -5.13
CA ILE A 86 -10.11 -1.85 -4.60
C ILE A 86 -11.09 -1.12 -5.51
N GLN A 87 -12.37 -1.17 -5.14
CA GLN A 87 -13.46 -0.67 -5.98
C GLN A 87 -13.72 0.83 -5.79
N GLU A 88 -13.58 1.32 -4.56
CA GLU A 88 -13.79 2.73 -4.22
C GLU A 88 -12.59 3.25 -3.44
N LEU A 89 -11.71 3.98 -4.13
CA LEU A 89 -10.57 4.65 -3.53
C LEU A 89 -10.96 6.04 -3.00
N LEU A 90 -11.78 6.75 -3.78
CA LEU A 90 -12.26 8.10 -3.51
C LEU A 90 -13.74 8.07 -3.14
N SER A 91 -14.03 8.33 -1.86
CA SER A 91 -15.40 8.45 -1.35
C SER A 91 -16.12 9.67 -1.93
N PRO A 92 -17.46 9.69 -1.96
CA PRO A 92 -18.22 10.88 -2.37
C PRO A 92 -17.80 12.13 -1.59
N GLY A 93 -17.69 13.27 -2.27
CA GLY A 93 -17.24 14.54 -1.67
C GLY A 93 -15.74 14.68 -1.43
N SER A 94 -14.92 13.67 -1.77
CA SER A 94 -13.45 13.77 -1.68
C SER A 94 -12.82 14.69 -2.71
N LEU A 95 -13.54 14.97 -3.81
CA LEU A 95 -13.13 15.91 -4.85
C LEU A 95 -14.00 17.17 -4.77
N THR A 96 -13.38 18.31 -5.06
CA THR A 96 -14.04 19.62 -5.14
C THR A 96 -13.73 20.28 -6.47
N LYS A 97 -14.49 21.33 -6.81
CA LYS A 97 -14.23 22.16 -8.00
C LYS A 97 -12.83 22.80 -8.03
N ASP A 98 -12.20 22.96 -6.87
CA ASP A 98 -10.86 23.54 -6.74
C ASP A 98 -9.75 22.48 -6.89
N THR A 99 -10.12 21.22 -7.13
CA THR A 99 -9.16 20.13 -7.33
C THR A 99 -8.46 20.27 -8.68
N SER A 100 -7.16 20.53 -8.67
CA SER A 100 -6.36 20.63 -9.91
C SER A 100 -5.69 19.31 -10.32
N ALA A 101 -5.35 18.47 -9.34
CA ALA A 101 -4.67 17.20 -9.55
C ALA A 101 -4.97 16.19 -8.45
N VAL A 102 -4.94 14.90 -8.79
CA VAL A 102 -5.05 13.78 -7.85
C VAL A 102 -3.89 12.82 -8.11
N VAL A 103 -3.11 12.51 -7.08
CA VAL A 103 -2.05 11.49 -7.12
C VAL A 103 -2.58 10.26 -6.41
N THR A 104 -2.72 9.15 -7.13
CA THR A 104 -3.07 7.85 -6.54
C THR A 104 -1.80 7.02 -6.34
N ALA A 105 -1.64 6.47 -5.14
CA ALA A 105 -0.61 5.51 -4.81
C ALA A 105 -1.28 4.30 -4.14
N THR A 106 -1.70 3.33 -4.95
CA THR A 106 -2.59 2.26 -4.51
C THR A 106 -1.91 0.91 -4.65
N THR A 107 -1.94 0.11 -3.58
CA THR A 107 -1.32 -1.21 -3.53
C THR A 107 -2.32 -2.24 -2.99
N TYR A 108 -2.44 -3.36 -3.68
CA TYR A 108 -3.07 -4.57 -3.17
C TYR A 108 -1.99 -5.64 -2.94
N PHE A 109 -2.03 -6.28 -1.78
CA PHE A 109 -1.11 -7.35 -1.42
C PHE A 109 -1.90 -8.58 -0.96
N LYS A 110 -1.55 -9.74 -1.50
CA LYS A 110 -2.02 -11.04 -1.02
C LYS A 110 -0.87 -12.04 -1.10
N GLY A 111 -0.41 -12.51 0.05
CA GLY A 111 0.64 -13.51 0.17
C GLY A 111 0.13 -14.82 0.77
N LEU A 112 0.62 -15.94 0.25
CA LEU A 112 0.55 -17.24 0.88
C LEU A 112 1.65 -17.34 1.91
N TRP A 113 1.36 -17.84 3.11
CA TRP A 113 2.40 -18.13 4.09
C TRP A 113 3.29 -19.27 3.60
N ASN A 114 4.58 -19.22 3.93
CA ASN A 114 5.48 -20.35 3.67
C ASN A 114 5.09 -21.57 4.50
N MET A 115 4.70 -21.31 5.76
CA MET A 115 4.07 -22.29 6.65
C MET A 115 2.61 -21.87 6.86
N CYS A 116 1.69 -22.54 6.17
CA CYS A 116 0.25 -22.23 6.24
C CYS A 116 -0.34 -22.50 7.63
N PHE A 117 -1.44 -21.81 7.93
CA PHE A 117 -2.27 -22.09 9.09
C PHE A 117 -3.42 -23.00 8.66
N PRO A 118 -3.51 -24.25 9.17
CA PRO A 118 -4.62 -25.13 8.83
C PRO A 118 -5.96 -24.54 9.28
N GLU A 119 -6.96 -24.56 8.40
CA GLU A 119 -8.29 -24.01 8.70
C GLU A 119 -8.94 -24.72 9.90
N ASP A 120 -8.75 -26.03 10.01
CA ASP A 120 -9.27 -26.86 11.11
C ASP A 120 -8.70 -26.48 12.49
N ASN A 121 -7.50 -25.89 12.52
CA ASN A 121 -6.89 -25.40 13.76
C ASN A 121 -7.38 -23.99 14.12
N SER A 122 -7.98 -23.28 13.17
CA SER A 122 -8.50 -21.93 13.42
C SER A 122 -9.75 -22.02 14.28
N HIS A 123 -9.82 -21.22 15.34
CA HIS A 123 -10.92 -21.28 16.31
C HIS A 123 -11.33 -19.87 16.76
N THR A 124 -12.53 -19.77 17.30
CA THR A 124 -13.02 -18.51 17.86
C THR A 124 -12.30 -18.22 19.17
N SER A 125 -11.78 -17.00 19.33
CA SER A 125 -11.06 -16.57 20.54
C SER A 125 -11.37 -15.11 20.87
N GLU A 126 -11.13 -14.72 22.13
CA GLU A 126 -11.28 -13.33 22.58
C GLU A 126 -10.07 -12.49 22.14
N PHE A 127 -10.32 -11.39 21.44
CA PHE A 127 -9.36 -10.32 21.19
C PHE A 127 -9.63 -9.15 22.13
N TYR A 128 -8.57 -8.64 22.77
CA TYR A 128 -8.64 -7.58 23.77
C TYR A 128 -8.28 -6.25 23.11
N GLU A 129 -9.25 -5.35 23.02
CA GLU A 129 -9.09 -4.03 22.41
C GLU A 129 -8.37 -3.06 23.35
N LEU A 130 -7.85 -1.95 22.79
CA LEU A 130 -7.15 -0.92 23.56
C LEU A 130 -8.05 -0.25 24.62
N SER A 131 -9.36 -0.19 24.37
CA SER A 131 -10.39 0.26 25.31
C SER A 131 -10.60 -0.68 26.50
N GLY A 132 -10.04 -1.89 26.45
CA GLY A 132 -10.31 -2.97 27.42
C GLY A 132 -11.58 -3.78 27.11
N SER A 133 -12.33 -3.43 26.06
CA SER A 133 -13.42 -4.27 25.57
C SER A 133 -12.88 -5.53 24.89
N LYS A 134 -13.77 -6.52 24.76
CA LYS A 134 -13.46 -7.79 24.13
C LYS A 134 -14.30 -7.96 22.88
N MET A 135 -13.69 -8.51 21.84
CA MET A 135 -14.40 -8.94 20.65
C MET A 135 -14.03 -10.37 20.28
N SER A 136 -14.98 -11.09 19.68
CA SER A 136 -14.78 -12.46 19.23
C SER A 136 -14.17 -12.45 17.83
N VAL A 137 -13.04 -13.13 17.65
CA VAL A 137 -12.33 -13.23 16.36
C VAL A 137 -12.01 -14.67 16.00
N LYS A 138 -11.90 -14.96 14.70
CA LYS A 138 -11.36 -16.24 14.22
C LYS A 138 -9.83 -16.17 14.28
N LEU A 139 -9.24 -16.81 15.29
CA LEU A 139 -7.81 -16.86 15.50
C LEU A 139 -7.21 -18.03 14.72
N MET A 140 -6.20 -17.76 13.89
CA MET A 140 -5.43 -18.79 13.21
C MET A 140 -4.43 -19.44 14.17
N TYR A 141 -4.22 -20.76 14.05
CA TYR A 141 -3.27 -21.49 14.89
C TYR A 141 -2.40 -22.44 14.06
N ASN A 142 -1.10 -22.38 14.31
CA ASN A 142 -0.11 -23.31 13.77
C ASN A 142 1.02 -23.46 14.79
N GLU A 143 1.51 -24.68 14.96
CA GLU A 143 2.65 -25.00 15.81
C GLU A 143 3.82 -25.40 14.92
N SER A 144 4.80 -24.50 14.81
CA SER A 144 5.96 -24.66 13.93
C SER A 144 7.13 -23.82 14.43
N TYR A 145 8.32 -24.03 13.86
CA TYR A 145 9.49 -23.21 14.11
C TYR A 145 9.40 -21.88 13.32
N PHE A 146 9.55 -20.78 14.05
CA PHE A 146 9.61 -19.42 13.50
C PHE A 146 10.76 -18.65 14.14
N ASP A 147 11.39 -17.75 13.37
CA ASP A 147 12.38 -16.83 13.93
C ASP A 147 11.68 -15.86 14.88
N MET A 148 12.15 -15.79 16.12
CA MET A 148 11.58 -14.92 17.15
C MET A 148 12.68 -14.23 17.95
N VAL A 149 12.40 -13.02 18.40
CA VAL A 149 13.27 -12.25 19.29
C VAL A 149 12.48 -11.67 20.45
N SER A 150 13.07 -11.73 21.65
CA SER A 150 12.57 -11.04 22.83
C SER A 150 13.11 -9.61 22.86
N LEU A 151 12.24 -8.64 23.15
CA LEU A 151 12.56 -7.22 23.24
C LEU A 151 12.22 -6.71 24.65
N PRO A 152 13.03 -7.04 25.69
CA PRO A 152 12.68 -6.76 27.09
C PRO A 152 12.49 -5.27 27.39
N HIS A 153 13.30 -4.41 26.78
CA HIS A 153 13.18 -2.95 26.92
C HIS A 153 11.83 -2.41 26.44
N LEU A 154 11.15 -3.13 25.53
CA LEU A 154 9.81 -2.83 25.02
C LEU A 154 8.73 -3.70 25.65
N ARG A 155 9.08 -4.58 26.61
CA ARG A 155 8.20 -5.62 27.17
C ARG A 155 7.46 -6.42 26.09
N SER A 156 8.15 -6.73 25.00
CA SER A 156 7.55 -7.24 23.77
C SER A 156 8.31 -8.44 23.19
N ARG A 157 7.69 -9.14 22.25
CA ARG A 157 8.31 -10.18 21.41
C ARG A 157 7.99 -9.89 19.94
N ALA A 158 8.91 -10.20 19.04
CA ALA A 158 8.69 -10.12 17.61
C ALA A 158 8.88 -11.50 16.98
N ALA A 159 8.03 -11.84 16.02
CA ALA A 159 8.10 -13.09 15.25
C ALA A 159 8.12 -12.78 13.76
N LYS A 160 8.96 -13.49 13.00
CA LYS A 160 9.00 -13.42 11.53
C LYS A 160 8.22 -14.60 10.96
N ILE A 161 7.15 -14.29 10.24
CA ILE A 161 6.32 -15.29 9.54
C ILE A 161 6.52 -15.06 8.05
N PRO A 162 7.33 -15.88 7.36
CA PRO A 162 7.65 -15.67 5.96
C PRO A 162 6.48 -16.03 5.04
N PHE A 163 6.33 -15.30 3.93
CA PHE A 163 5.50 -15.69 2.80
C PHE A 163 6.21 -16.76 1.95
N LYS A 164 5.45 -17.57 1.25
CA LYS A 164 5.94 -18.44 0.18
C LYS A 164 6.47 -17.55 -0.93
N ASP A 165 7.66 -17.85 -1.45
CA ASP A 165 8.25 -17.12 -2.59
C ASP A 165 8.20 -15.59 -2.43
N PRO A 166 8.82 -15.02 -1.36
CA PRO A 166 8.80 -13.59 -1.12
C PRO A 166 9.60 -12.85 -2.21
N LYS A 167 9.10 -11.67 -2.63
CA LYS A 167 9.76 -10.81 -3.64
C LYS A 167 10.93 -10.03 -3.07
#